data_AF-A0A0C9YD88-F1
#
_entry.id   AF-A0A0C9YD88-F1
#
_cell.length_a   1.000
_cell.length_b   1.000
_cell.length_c   1.000
_cell.angle_alpha   90.00
_cell.angle_beta   90.00
_cell.angle_gamma   90.00
#
_symmetry.space_group_name_H-M   'P 1'
#
loop_
_entity.id
_entity.type
_entity.pdbx_description
1 polymer ?
#
loop_
_entity_poly.entity_id
_entity_poly.type
_entity_poly.pdbx_seq_one_letter_code
_entity_poly.pdbx_strand_id
1 'polypeptide(L)' 'HSKHITLEEQVSIFLYTCVTGLLTRHVSERFQQSNGTISKYFKKMLFTFSNKIYKKY' A
#
# COMPACT_ATOMS: atom_id res chain seq x y z
N HIS A 1 -20.14 -3.52 -1.28
CA HIS A 1 -19.74 -2.72 -2.44
C HIS A 1 -18.28 -2.31 -2.27
N SER A 2 -17.34 -2.92 -3.00
CA SER A 2 -15.91 -2.61 -2.86
C SER A 2 -15.63 -1.29 -3.58
N LYS A 3 -15.42 -0.18 -2.84
CA LYS A 3 -14.83 1.03 -3.43
C LYS A 3 -13.47 0.64 -4.00
N HIS A 4 -13.28 0.80 -5.30
CA HIS A 4 -11.97 0.64 -5.91
C HIS A 4 -11.07 1.78 -5.42
N ILE A 5 -9.95 1.44 -4.76
CA ILE A 5 -8.94 2.41 -4.33
C ILE A 5 -8.18 2.89 -5.57
N THR A 6 -7.98 4.21 -5.68
CA THR A 6 -7.27 4.83 -6.80
C THR A 6 -5.79 4.41 -6.84
N LEU A 7 -5.11 4.59 -7.97
CA LEU A 7 -3.69 4.24 -8.05
C LEU A 7 -2.85 5.12 -7.12
N GLU A 8 -3.21 6.41 -7.03
CA GLU A 8 -2.60 7.41 -6.17
C GLU A 8 -2.72 7.02 -4.69
N GLU A 9 -3.89 6.55 -4.27
CA GLU A 9 -4.10 6.11 -2.89
C GLU A 9 -3.32 4.80 -2.60
N GLN A 10 -3.22 3.88 -3.56
CA GLN A 10 -2.39 2.67 -3.41
C GLN A 10 -0.90 3.02 -3.24
N VAL A 11 -0.38 3.95 -4.03
CA VAL A 11 1.02 4.43 -3.92
C VAL A 11 1.21 5.18 -2.60
N SER A 12 0.23 5.98 -2.19
CA SER A 12 0.27 6.72 -0.91
C SER A 12 0.31 5.77 0.29
N ILE A 13 -0.49 4.71 0.30
CA ILE A 13 -0.47 3.66 1.33
C ILE A 13 0.94 3.05 1.43
N PHE A 14 1.54 2.71 0.29
CA PHE A 14 2.88 2.10 0.25
C PHE A 14 3.95 3.05 0.82
N LEU A 15 4.05 4.26 0.28
CA LEU A 15 5.06 5.24 0.70
C LEU A 15 4.87 5.65 2.16
N TYR A 16 3.63 5.92 2.58
CA TYR A 16 3.33 6.28 3.96
C TYR A 16 3.74 5.17 4.93
N THR A 17 3.43 3.90 4.60
CA THR A 17 3.84 2.76 5.43
C THR A 17 5.36 2.62 5.51
N CYS A 18 6.07 2.75 4.38
CA CYS A 18 7.55 2.67 4.35
C CYS A 18 8.24 3.80 5.10
N VAL A 19 7.76 5.04 4.97
CA VAL A 19 8.38 6.22 5.59
C VAL A 19 8.09 6.30 7.08
N THR A 20 6.88 5.94 7.51
CA THR A 20 6.46 6.10 8.91
C THR A 20 6.73 4.88 9.78
N GLY A 21 6.87 3.68 9.20
CA GLY A 21 7.05 2.43 9.95
C GLY A 21 5.87 2.10 10.87
N LEU A 22 4.71 2.72 10.67
CA LEU A 22 3.55 2.55 11.54
C LEU A 22 2.92 1.16 11.40
N LEU A 23 2.32 0.69 12.48
CA LEU A 23 1.47 -0.49 12.47
C LEU A 23 0.29 -0.31 11.51
N THR A 24 -0.10 -1.40 10.84
CA THR A 24 -1.20 -1.44 9.87
C THR A 24 -2.49 -0.80 10.41
N ARG A 25 -2.80 -0.94 11.71
CA ARG A 25 -3.97 -0.31 12.33
C ARG A 25 -3.98 1.22 12.19
N HIS A 26 -2.84 1.88 12.44
CA HIS A 26 -2.75 3.34 12.37
C HIS A 26 -2.79 3.82 10.91
N VAL A 27 -2.20 3.03 10.00
CA VAL A 27 -2.32 3.30 8.55
C VAL A 27 -3.78 3.15 8.11
N SER A 28 -4.47 2.12 8.60
CA SER A 28 -5.87 1.88 8.27
C SER A 28 -6.79 3.02 8.72
N GLU A 29 -6.55 3.56 9.91
CA GLU A 29 -7.24 4.74 10.45
C GLU A 29 -6.97 5.97 9.59
N ARG A 30 -5.70 6.22 9.21
CA ARG A 30 -5.31 7.38 8.41
C ARG A 30 -6.01 7.43 7.06
N PHE A 31 -6.14 6.28 6.40
CA PHE A 31 -6.74 6.18 5.06
C PHE A 31 -8.23 5.83 5.10
N GLN A 32 -8.81 5.62 6.28
CA GLN A 32 -10.20 5.16 6.45
C GLN A 32 -10.49 3.86 5.67
N GLN A 33 -9.53 2.94 5.70
CA GLN A 33 -9.61 1.66 5.01
C GLN A 33 -9.51 0.50 6.00
N SER A 34 -9.93 -0.69 5.60
CA SER A 34 -9.73 -1.89 6.43
C SER A 34 -8.26 -2.31 6.47
N ASN A 35 -7.83 -2.95 7.56
CA ASN A 35 -6.49 -3.55 7.68
C ASN A 35 -6.17 -4.52 6.52
N GLY A 36 -7.17 -5.27 6.03
CA GLY A 36 -7.03 -6.15 4.88
C GLY A 36 -6.77 -5.37 3.59
N THR A 37 -7.44 -4.24 3.42
CA THR A 37 -7.25 -3.33 2.28
C THR A 37 -5.84 -2.74 2.28
N ILE A 38 -5.37 -2.23 3.42
CA ILE A 38 -4.00 -1.71 3.57
C ILE A 38 -2.98 -2.79 3.22
N SER A 39 -3.11 -3.98 3.81
CA SER A 39 -2.18 -5.10 3.58
C SER A 39 -2.16 -5.54 2.12
N LYS A 40 -3.32 -5.59 1.46
CA LYS A 40 -3.44 -5.96 0.04
C LYS A 40 -2.67 -4.99 -0.85
N TYR A 41 -2.89 -3.69 -0.68
CA TYR A 41 -2.30 -2.69 -1.58
C TYR A 41 -0.82 -2.43 -1.28
N PHE A 42 -0.40 -2.53 -0.02
CA PHE A 42 1.02 -2.53 0.33
C PHE A 42 1.76 -3.65 -0.39
N LYS A 43 1.28 -4.90 -0.28
CA LYS A 43 1.89 -6.07 -0.95
C LYS A 43 1.87 -5.94 -2.48
N LYS A 44 0.77 -5.43 -3.05
CA LYS A 44 0.65 -5.20 -4.49
C LYS A 44 1.70 -4.21 -4.99
N MET A 45 1.90 -3.09 -4.27
CA MET A 45 2.91 -2.10 -4.62
C MET A 45 4.33 -2.64 -4.44
N LEU A 46 4.60 -3.32 -3.32
CA LEU A 46 5.88 -3.99 -3.09
C LEU A 46 6.26 -4.93 -4.23
N PHE A 47 5.37 -5.85 -4.62
CA PHE A 47 5.63 -6.78 -5.72
C PHE A 47 5.81 -6.06 -7.06
N THR A 48 5.02 -5.00 -7.32
CA THR A 48 5.11 -4.21 -8.54
C THR A 48 6.47 -3.53 -8.67
N PHE A 49 6.93 -2.88 -7.59
CA PHE A 49 8.22 -2.21 -7.59
C PHE A 49 9.39 -3.20 -7.60
N SER A 50 9.35 -4.25 -6.79
CA SER A 50 10.39 -5.27 -6.78
C SER A 50 10.56 -5.93 -8.14
N ASN A 51 9.48 -6.39 -8.79
CA ASN A 51 9.62 -7.01 -10.11
C ASN A 51 10.10 -6.05 -11.18
N LYS A 52 9.70 -4.78 -11.13
CA LYS A 52 10.18 -3.78 -12.09
C LYS A 52 11.66 -3.45 -11.89
N ILE A 53 12.12 -3.45 -10.65
CA ILE A 53 13.52 -3.16 -10.29
C ILE A 53 14.39 -4.37 -10.65
N TYR A 54 14.05 -5.57 -10.16
CA TYR A 54 14.89 -6.77 -10.37
C TYR A 54 14.84 -7.35 -11.79
N LYS A 55 13.83 -7.02 -12.61
CA LYS A 55 13.86 -7.38 -14.04
C LYS A 55 14.64 -6.40 -14.91
N LYS A 56 15.05 -5.26 -14.35
CA LYS A 56 15.80 -4.22 -15.05
C LYS A 56 17.31 -4.35 -14.85
N TYR A 57 17.74 -5.14 -13.85
CA TYR A 57 19.14 -5.50 -13.59
C TYR A 57 19.34 -6.98 -13.92
#